data_AF-A0A8J4WPR0-F1
#
_entry.id   AF-A0A8J4WPR0-F1
#
_cell.length_a   1.000
_cell.length_b   1.000
_cell.length_c   1.000
_cell.angle_alpha   90.00
_cell.angle_beta   90.00
_cell.angle_gamma   90.00
#
_symmetry.space_group_name_H-M   'P 1'
#
loop_
_entity.id
_entity.type
_entity.pdbx_description
1 polymer ?
#
loop_
_entity_poly.entity_id
_entity_poly.type
_entity_poly.pdbx_seq_one_letter_code
_entity_poly.pdbx_strand_id
1 'polypeptide(L)'
;MDFAAFTGYMFLGICLVLLTSFPFLRILFWNKKLYNKESSEIVELKHEILVWRQTAQRINPASREETAVKCLLMEKVLNLESLLRKKLRTFQRQISQEDKNWESNIQELQKTHRITDKVLLVKCVSVLSIVIFMFFLNSFVAGIHLELGWIAVLGALWLLILADIQDFEIILHRVEWATLLFFASLFVLMEALAQLQLIDYIGAQTAALIKAVPEGERLAIAIILVMWVSALASSLIDNIPFTATM
;
A
#
# COMPACT_ATOMS: atom_id res chain seq x y z
N MET A 1 23.14 -8.04 16.51
CA MET A 1 23.02 -6.65 16.96
C MET A 1 21.78 -6.56 17.82
N ASP A 2 21.89 -6.06 19.04
CA ASP A 2 20.73 -5.90 19.91
C ASP A 2 19.79 -4.83 19.33
N PHE A 3 18.49 -5.06 19.46
CA PHE A 3 17.46 -4.14 18.97
C PHE A 3 17.62 -2.72 19.52
N ALA A 4 18.17 -2.59 20.73
CA ALA A 4 18.54 -1.33 21.36
C ALA A 4 19.57 -0.54 20.53
N ALA A 5 20.63 -1.21 20.09
CA ALA A 5 21.67 -0.61 19.28
C ALA A 5 21.13 -0.25 17.89
N PHE A 6 20.39 -1.15 17.25
CA PHE A 6 19.74 -0.88 15.97
C PHE A 6 18.77 0.32 16.04
N THR A 7 17.91 0.36 17.06
CA THR A 7 16.96 1.46 17.26
C THR A 7 17.70 2.76 17.55
N GLY A 8 18.78 2.73 18.34
CA GLY A 8 19.62 3.89 18.58
C GLY A 8 20.24 4.46 17.30
N TYR A 9 20.78 3.60 16.43
CA TYR A 9 21.32 4.03 15.13
C TYR A 9 20.24 4.55 14.18
N MET A 10 19.07 3.92 14.16
CA MET A 10 17.95 4.31 13.29
C MET A 10 17.22 5.57 13.78
N PHE A 11 17.22 5.85 15.09
CA PHE A 11 16.50 6.98 15.70
C PHE A 11 16.92 8.32 15.12
N LEU A 12 18.22 8.51 14.89
CA LEU A 12 18.74 9.75 14.32
C LEU A 12 18.26 9.96 12.88
N GLY A 13 18.17 8.87 12.10
CA GLY A 13 17.57 8.88 10.76
C GLY A 13 16.08 9.20 10.78
N ILE A 14 15.32 8.59 11.70
CA ILE A 14 13.88 8.85 11.86
C ILE A 14 13.62 10.32 12.23
N CYS A 15 14.40 10.89 13.16
CA CYS A 15 14.29 12.30 13.53
C CYS A 15 14.57 13.21 12.32
N LEU A 16 15.59 12.91 11.52
CA LEU A 16 15.92 13.69 10.33
C LEU A 16 14.82 13.59 9.26
N VAL A 17 14.26 12.40 9.02
CA VAL A 17 13.14 12.21 8.09
C VAL A 17 11.90 12.95 8.57
N LEU A 18 11.56 12.91 9.85
CA LEU A 18 10.41 13.64 10.39
C LEU A 18 10.59 15.15 10.28
N LEU A 19 11.78 15.65 10.62
CA LEU A 19 12.10 17.07 10.59
C LEU A 19 12.13 17.64 9.16
N THR A 20 12.43 16.81 8.16
CA THR A 20 12.41 17.21 6.74
C THR A 20 11.03 17.01 6.10
N SER A 21 10.39 15.87 6.36
CA SER A 21 9.10 15.50 5.75
C SER A 21 7.96 16.37 6.24
N PHE A 22 7.94 16.73 7.52
CA PHE A 22 6.88 17.55 8.10
C PHE A 22 6.78 18.96 7.48
N PRO A 23 7.86 19.78 7.44
CA PRO A 23 7.80 21.08 6.78
C PRO A 23 7.63 20.94 5.27
N PHE A 24 8.19 19.91 4.63
CA PHE A 24 7.99 19.67 3.20
C PHE A 24 6.53 19.41 2.85
N LEU A 25 5.86 18.50 3.57
CA LEU A 25 4.43 18.26 3.43
C LEU A 25 3.62 19.53 3.75
N ARG A 26 4.00 20.23 4.82
CA ARG A 26 3.31 21.46 5.22
C ARG A 26 3.45 22.56 4.16
N ILE A 27 4.59 22.70 3.48
CA ILE A 27 4.81 23.63 2.37
C ILE A 27 4.06 23.18 1.11
N LEU A 28 4.15 21.89 0.76
CA LEU A 28 3.51 21.32 -0.42
C LEU A 28 1.98 21.46 -0.39
N PHE A 29 1.40 21.31 0.81
CA PHE A 29 -0.04 21.38 1.04
C PHE A 29 -0.50 22.69 1.68
N TRP A 30 0.40 23.66 1.94
CA TRP A 30 0.06 24.93 2.61
C TRP A 30 -1.07 25.67 1.90
N ASN A 31 -1.13 25.57 0.58
CA ASN A 31 -2.04 26.36 -0.24
C ASN A 31 -2.73 25.55 -1.35
N LYS A 32 -2.61 24.22 -1.33
CA LYS A 32 -3.36 23.36 -2.25
C LYS A 32 -4.69 23.02 -1.62
N LYS A 33 -5.76 23.61 -2.15
CA LYS A 33 -7.11 23.05 -1.96
C LYS A 33 -7.08 21.62 -2.52
N LEU A 34 -7.18 20.63 -1.62
CA LEU A 34 -7.26 19.20 -1.94
C LEU A 34 -8.64 18.88 -2.52
N TYR A 35 -9.04 19.64 -3.54
CA TYR A 35 -10.32 19.50 -4.17
C TYR A 35 -10.25 18.37 -5.18
N ASN A 36 -11.27 17.51 -5.20
CA ASN A 36 -11.41 16.52 -6.25
C ASN A 36 -11.64 17.30 -7.55
N LYS A 37 -10.60 17.37 -8.40
CA LYS A 37 -10.49 18.41 -9.44
C LYS A 37 -11.67 18.36 -10.41
N GLU A 38 -12.27 17.18 -10.61
CA GLU A 38 -13.46 16.93 -11.42
C GLU A 38 -14.23 15.74 -10.83
N SER A 39 -15.57 15.82 -10.73
CA SER A 39 -16.38 14.65 -10.35
C SER A 39 -16.32 13.58 -11.46
N SER A 40 -16.49 12.29 -11.11
CA SER A 40 -16.48 11.18 -12.10
C SER A 40 -17.40 11.47 -13.29
N GLU A 41 -18.58 12.03 -13.01
CA GLU A 41 -19.56 12.41 -14.03
C GLU A 41 -19.06 13.45 -15.03
N ILE A 42 -18.22 14.42 -14.62
CA ILE A 42 -17.68 15.45 -15.51
C ILE A 42 -16.61 14.85 -16.42
N VAL A 43 -15.80 13.93 -15.90
CA VAL A 43 -14.77 13.22 -16.64
C VAL A 43 -15.40 12.31 -17.70
N GLU A 44 -16.43 11.53 -17.32
CA GLU A 44 -17.20 10.68 -18.22
C GLU A 44 -17.86 11.50 -19.33
N LEU A 45 -18.48 12.64 -19.01
CA LEU A 45 -19.14 13.49 -20.00
C LEU A 45 -18.15 14.10 -21.01
N LYS A 46 -16.96 14.52 -20.55
CA LYS A 46 -15.88 14.99 -21.42
C LYS A 46 -15.38 13.88 -22.35
N HIS A 47 -15.24 12.66 -21.81
CA HIS A 47 -14.84 11.50 -22.60
C HIS A 47 -15.88 11.20 -23.68
N GLU A 48 -17.17 11.21 -23.32
CA GLU A 48 -18.27 11.00 -24.27
C GLU A 48 -18.24 12.03 -25.41
N ILE A 49 -18.11 13.32 -25.09
CA ILE A 49 -17.99 14.41 -26.07
C ILE A 49 -16.81 14.18 -27.01
N LEU A 50 -15.66 13.75 -26.48
CA LEU A 50 -14.46 13.49 -27.25
C LEU A 50 -14.66 12.33 -28.24
N VAL A 51 -15.27 11.23 -27.80
CA VAL A 51 -15.60 10.08 -28.65
C VAL A 51 -16.55 10.50 -29.78
N TRP A 52 -17.66 11.18 -29.46
CA TRP A 52 -18.62 11.65 -30.47
C TRP A 52 -18.00 12.62 -31.48
N ARG A 53 -17.13 13.53 -31.03
CA ARG A 53 -16.43 14.47 -31.91
C ARG A 53 -15.46 13.75 -32.84
N GLN A 54 -14.70 12.77 -32.34
CA GLN A 54 -13.79 11.97 -33.17
C GLN A 54 -14.56 11.15 -34.21
N THR A 55 -15.68 10.54 -33.82
CA THR A 55 -16.56 9.79 -34.74
C THR A 55 -17.08 10.69 -35.86
N ALA A 56 -17.57 11.89 -35.54
CA ALA A 56 -18.04 12.86 -36.53
C ALA A 56 -16.93 13.33 -37.49
N GLN A 57 -15.69 13.45 -37.01
CA GLN A 57 -14.53 13.86 -37.81
C GLN A 57 -14.03 12.74 -38.74
N ARG A 58 -14.17 11.47 -38.35
CA ARG A 58 -13.78 10.31 -39.18
C ARG A 58 -14.71 10.06 -40.36
N ILE A 59 -15.94 10.57 -40.33
CA ILE A 59 -16.86 10.48 -41.47
C ILE A 59 -16.42 11.48 -42.56
N ASN A 60 -15.92 10.94 -43.66
CA ASN A 60 -15.61 11.68 -44.88
C ASN A 60 -16.89 11.81 -45.71
N PRO A 61 -17.47 13.01 -45.89
CA PRO A 61 -18.76 13.16 -46.55
C PRO A 61 -18.59 12.99 -48.07
N ALA A 62 -18.80 11.78 -48.57
CA ALA A 62 -18.86 11.48 -50.00
C ALA A 62 -20.32 11.41 -50.50
N SER A 63 -21.26 11.07 -49.61
CA SER A 63 -22.70 10.97 -49.89
C SER A 63 -23.56 11.99 -49.11
N ARG A 64 -24.75 12.28 -49.64
CA ARG A 64 -25.76 13.16 -49.00
C ARG A 64 -26.21 12.60 -47.64
N GLU A 65 -26.29 11.28 -47.52
CA GLU A 65 -26.64 10.59 -46.28
C GLU A 65 -25.54 10.72 -45.23
N GLU A 66 -24.28 10.53 -45.62
CA GLU A 66 -23.11 10.70 -44.74
C GLU A 66 -22.97 12.13 -44.21
N THR A 67 -23.31 13.11 -45.05
CA THR A 67 -23.35 14.52 -44.66
C THR A 67 -24.44 14.76 -43.59
N ALA A 68 -25.62 14.15 -43.76
CA ALA A 68 -26.70 14.24 -42.78
C ALA A 68 -26.32 13.58 -41.44
N VAL A 69 -25.67 12.41 -41.48
CA VAL A 69 -25.16 11.72 -40.27
C VAL A 69 -24.12 12.57 -39.56
N LYS A 70 -23.17 13.16 -40.29
CA LYS A 70 -22.17 14.07 -39.70
C LYS A 70 -22.80 15.28 -39.03
N CYS A 71 -23.83 15.88 -39.64
CA CYS A 71 -24.61 16.97 -39.04
C CYS A 71 -25.28 16.55 -37.73
N LEU A 72 -25.94 15.39 -37.70
CA LEU A 72 -26.61 14.87 -36.49
C LEU A 72 -25.62 14.57 -35.36
N LEU A 73 -24.45 13.99 -35.67
CA LEU A 73 -23.41 13.74 -34.67
C LEU A 73 -22.86 15.05 -34.11
N MET A 74 -22.67 16.06 -34.94
CA MET A 74 -22.18 17.37 -34.50
C MET A 74 -23.23 18.10 -33.64
N GLU A 75 -24.52 17.95 -33.96
CA GLU A 75 -25.63 18.45 -33.12
C GLU A 75 -25.64 17.77 -31.74
N LYS A 76 -25.40 16.45 -31.69
CA LYS A 76 -25.25 15.72 -30.42
C LYS A 76 -24.06 16.22 -29.60
N VAL A 77 -22.92 16.47 -30.23
CA VAL A 77 -21.72 17.05 -29.58
C VAL A 77 -22.05 18.42 -28.99
N LEU A 78 -22.73 19.30 -29.73
CA LEU A 78 -23.13 20.62 -29.23
C LEU A 78 -24.06 20.52 -28.02
N ASN A 79 -25.01 19.59 -28.04
CA ASN A 79 -25.91 19.34 -26.91
C ASN A 79 -25.14 18.86 -25.67
N LEU A 80 -24.22 17.90 -25.82
CA LEU A 80 -23.38 17.42 -24.72
C LEU A 80 -22.44 18.51 -24.18
N GLU A 81 -21.84 19.34 -25.05
CA GLU A 81 -21.04 20.50 -24.62
C GLU A 81 -21.88 21.52 -23.85
N SER A 82 -23.15 21.72 -24.24
CA SER A 82 -24.08 22.58 -23.49
C SER A 82 -24.39 22.02 -22.10
N LEU A 83 -24.54 20.70 -21.98
CA LEU A 83 -24.79 20.00 -20.73
C LEU A 83 -23.56 20.06 -19.82
N LEU A 84 -22.36 19.84 -20.37
CA LEU A 84 -21.10 19.97 -19.67
C LEU A 84 -20.93 21.37 -19.07
N ARG A 85 -21.22 22.43 -19.84
CA ARG A 85 -21.18 23.81 -19.35
C ARG A 85 -22.17 24.10 -18.24
N LYS A 86 -23.34 23.45 -18.23
CA LYS A 86 -24.30 23.56 -17.12
C LYS A 86 -23.79 22.83 -15.88
N LYS A 87 -23.35 21.57 -16.01
CA LYS A 87 -22.81 20.76 -14.92
C LYS A 87 -21.56 21.38 -14.29
N LEU A 88 -20.66 21.94 -15.10
CA LEU A 88 -19.45 22.60 -14.61
C LEU A 88 -19.79 23.86 -13.79
N ARG A 89 -20.79 24.64 -14.21
CA ARG A 89 -21.26 25.82 -13.45
C ARG A 89 -21.91 25.44 -12.12
N THR A 90 -22.74 24.40 -12.10
CA THR A 90 -23.32 23.89 -10.84
C THR A 90 -22.25 23.33 -9.92
N PHE A 91 -21.30 22.56 -10.46
CA PHE A 91 -20.17 22.04 -9.71
C PHE A 91 -19.35 23.18 -9.12
N GLN A 92 -18.87 24.13 -9.92
CA GLN A 92 -18.08 25.26 -9.45
C GLN A 92 -18.82 26.13 -8.41
N ARG A 93 -20.16 26.23 -8.50
CA ARG A 93 -20.99 26.88 -7.48
C ARG A 93 -21.08 26.06 -6.19
N GLN A 94 -21.19 24.74 -6.27
CA GLN A 94 -21.11 23.83 -5.12
C GLN A 94 -19.74 23.95 -4.45
N ILE A 95 -18.64 23.90 -5.20
CA ILE A 95 -17.27 24.11 -4.70
C ILE A 95 -17.17 25.42 -3.91
N SER A 96 -17.66 26.51 -4.51
CA SER A 96 -17.58 27.83 -3.89
C SER A 96 -18.45 27.97 -2.63
N GLN A 97 -19.49 27.14 -2.47
CA GLN A 97 -20.31 27.10 -1.25
C GLN A 97 -19.71 26.15 -0.20
N GLU A 98 -19.13 25.03 -0.60
CA GLU A 98 -18.48 24.06 0.29
C GLU A 98 -17.26 24.66 1.00
N ASP A 99 -16.45 25.47 0.30
CA ASP A 99 -15.33 26.23 0.90
C ASP A 99 -15.78 27.14 2.06
N LYS A 100 -17.03 27.64 2.03
CA LYS A 100 -17.58 28.47 3.11
C LYS A 100 -18.19 27.64 4.24
N ASN A 101 -18.42 26.33 4.04
CA ASN A 101 -19.23 25.49 4.92
C ASN A 101 -18.46 24.24 5.40
N TRP A 102 -17.13 24.34 5.54
CA TRP A 102 -16.31 23.24 6.07
C TRP A 102 -16.76 22.82 7.48
N GLU A 103 -17.28 23.76 8.28
CA GLU A 103 -17.85 23.48 9.61
C GLU A 103 -19.07 22.55 9.51
N SER A 104 -19.96 22.77 8.54
CA SER A 104 -21.13 21.89 8.36
C SER A 104 -20.73 20.53 7.81
N ASN A 105 -19.72 20.46 6.95
CA ASN A 105 -19.21 19.21 6.39
C ASN A 105 -18.51 18.37 7.47
N ILE A 106 -17.73 19.00 8.37
CA ILE A 106 -17.19 18.33 9.56
C ILE A 106 -18.31 17.89 10.50
N GLN A 107 -19.35 18.71 10.69
CA GLN A 107 -20.51 18.30 11.49
C GLN A 107 -21.23 17.10 10.86
N GLU A 108 -21.36 17.05 9.55
CA GLU A 108 -22.00 15.95 8.81
C GLU A 108 -21.14 14.67 8.82
N LEU A 109 -19.81 14.79 8.70
CA LEU A 109 -18.87 13.69 8.89
C LEU A 109 -18.86 13.20 10.34
N GLN A 110 -18.90 14.09 11.34
CA GLN A 110 -19.06 13.71 12.75
C GLN A 110 -20.41 13.03 13.02
N LYS A 111 -21.45 13.37 12.25
CA LYS A 111 -22.78 12.76 12.35
C LYS A 111 -22.84 11.39 11.66
N THR A 112 -22.14 11.24 10.54
CA THR A 112 -22.12 10.03 9.69
C THR A 112 -21.10 9.01 10.18
N HIS A 113 -19.93 9.46 10.67
CA HIS A 113 -18.83 8.65 11.22
C HIS A 113 -18.68 8.92 12.72
N ARG A 114 -19.81 9.00 13.43
CA ARG A 114 -19.79 9.16 14.88
C ARG A 114 -19.13 7.93 15.49
N ILE A 115 -18.07 8.13 16.27
CA ILE A 115 -17.43 7.06 17.06
C ILE A 115 -18.51 6.38 17.88
N THR A 116 -18.89 5.15 17.49
CA THR A 116 -20.00 4.39 18.05
C THR A 116 -19.82 4.17 19.54
N ASP A 117 -18.60 3.83 19.96
CA ASP A 117 -18.25 3.60 21.36
C ASP A 117 -16.84 4.12 21.69
N LYS A 118 -16.78 5.22 22.44
CA LYS A 118 -15.52 5.82 22.90
C LYS A 118 -14.84 4.97 23.98
N VAL A 119 -15.60 4.20 24.76
CA VAL A 119 -15.06 3.35 25.82
C VAL A 119 -14.36 2.14 25.22
N LEU A 120 -14.99 1.51 24.22
CA LEU A 120 -14.37 0.42 23.47
C LEU A 120 -13.10 0.89 22.74
N LEU A 121 -13.13 2.08 22.12
CA LEU A 121 -11.94 2.65 21.46
C LEU A 121 -10.75 2.81 22.42
N VAL A 122 -10.98 3.37 23.62
CA VAL A 122 -9.91 3.57 24.62
C VAL A 122 -9.37 2.22 25.10
N LYS A 123 -10.24 1.21 25.33
CA LYS A 123 -9.82 -0.15 25.65
C LYS A 123 -8.94 -0.73 24.54
N CYS A 124 -9.35 -0.62 23.28
CA CYS A 124 -8.59 -1.14 22.15
C CYS A 124 -7.22 -0.49 22.00
N VAL A 125 -7.16 0.84 22.08
CA VAL A 125 -5.91 1.58 22.01
C VAL A 125 -5.00 1.22 23.18
N SER A 126 -5.54 1.05 24.39
CA SER A 126 -4.75 0.68 25.56
C SER A 126 -4.08 -0.69 25.40
N VAL A 127 -4.81 -1.70 24.94
CA VAL A 127 -4.23 -3.05 24.72
C VAL A 127 -3.23 -3.02 23.57
N LEU A 128 -3.52 -2.31 22.47
CA LEU A 128 -2.57 -2.15 21.37
C LEU A 128 -1.26 -1.51 21.84
N SER A 129 -1.33 -0.45 22.65
CA SER A 129 -0.14 0.18 23.24
C SER A 129 0.65 -0.79 24.13
N ILE A 130 -0.04 -1.62 24.91
CA ILE A 130 0.60 -2.64 25.76
C ILE A 130 1.29 -3.70 24.90
N VAL A 131 0.64 -4.22 23.86
CA VAL A 131 1.22 -5.22 22.93
C VAL A 131 2.47 -4.67 22.25
N ILE A 132 2.41 -3.43 21.76
CA ILE A 132 3.56 -2.75 21.16
C ILE A 132 4.68 -2.64 22.20
N PHE A 133 4.39 -2.17 23.40
CA PHE A 133 5.37 -2.08 24.48
C PHE A 133 5.97 -3.45 24.84
N MET A 134 5.17 -4.52 24.81
CA MET A 134 5.60 -5.90 25.05
C MET A 134 6.52 -6.41 23.95
N PHE A 135 6.32 -6.05 22.68
CA PHE A 135 7.27 -6.37 21.59
C PHE A 135 8.62 -5.72 21.83
N PHE A 136 8.64 -4.46 22.27
CA PHE A 136 9.88 -3.79 22.66
C PHE A 136 10.53 -4.51 23.84
N LEU A 137 9.79 -4.73 24.94
CA LEU A 137 10.29 -5.40 26.14
C LEU A 137 10.87 -6.80 25.86
N ASN A 138 10.19 -7.60 25.04
CA ASN A 138 10.68 -8.92 24.64
C ASN A 138 12.04 -8.84 23.94
N SER A 139 12.28 -7.74 23.21
CA SER A 139 13.56 -7.48 22.57
C SER A 139 14.64 -6.95 23.52
N PHE A 140 14.26 -6.32 24.63
CA PHE A 140 15.20 -5.74 25.62
C PHE A 140 15.53 -6.68 26.79
N VAL A 141 14.61 -7.56 27.19
CA VAL A 141 14.74 -8.40 28.39
C VAL A 141 14.95 -9.85 27.99
N ALA A 142 16.20 -10.32 28.03
CA ALA A 142 16.61 -11.68 27.68
C ALA A 142 16.04 -12.81 28.57
N GLY A 143 15.22 -12.48 29.57
CA GLY A 143 14.51 -13.45 30.43
C GLY A 143 13.13 -13.87 29.93
N ILE A 144 12.55 -13.14 28.97
CA ILE A 144 11.21 -13.42 28.44
C ILE A 144 11.34 -14.39 27.26
N HIS A 145 10.95 -15.65 27.46
CA HIS A 145 11.00 -16.71 26.45
C HIS A 145 9.68 -16.75 25.64
N LEU A 146 9.07 -15.60 25.35
CA LEU A 146 7.85 -15.55 24.54
C LEU A 146 8.21 -15.14 23.11
N GLU A 147 7.82 -15.94 22.13
CA GLU A 147 7.95 -15.53 20.73
C GLU A 147 6.99 -14.37 20.43
N LEU A 148 7.37 -13.49 19.50
CA LEU A 148 6.55 -12.33 19.10
C LEU A 148 5.15 -12.77 18.64
N GLY A 149 5.03 -13.94 18.01
CA GLY A 149 3.74 -14.51 17.60
C GLY A 149 2.80 -14.74 18.78
N TRP A 150 3.30 -15.30 19.89
CA TRP A 150 2.51 -15.53 21.10
C TRP A 150 2.04 -14.22 21.74
N ILE A 151 2.90 -13.20 21.78
CA ILE A 151 2.54 -11.87 22.29
C ILE A 151 1.40 -11.26 21.45
N ALA A 152 1.47 -11.39 20.12
CA ALA A 152 0.43 -10.90 19.22
C ALA A 152 -0.91 -11.63 19.43
N VAL A 153 -0.88 -12.97 19.51
CA VAL A 153 -2.09 -13.79 19.73
C VAL A 153 -2.72 -13.51 21.09
N LEU A 154 -1.92 -13.39 22.15
CA LEU A 154 -2.41 -13.03 23.48
C LEU A 154 -3.02 -11.62 23.50
N GLY A 155 -2.41 -10.66 22.80
CA GLY A 155 -2.96 -9.32 22.62
C GLY A 155 -4.29 -9.31 21.89
N ALA A 156 -4.40 -10.08 20.80
CA ALA A 156 -5.64 -10.25 20.05
C ALA A 156 -6.73 -10.93 20.88
N LEU A 157 -6.39 -11.97 21.66
CA LEU A 157 -7.31 -12.65 22.55
C LEU A 157 -7.80 -11.71 23.67
N TRP A 158 -6.90 -10.90 24.23
CA TRP A 158 -7.27 -9.92 25.25
C TRP A 158 -8.23 -8.85 24.68
N LEU A 159 -7.93 -8.32 23.49
CA LEU A 159 -8.83 -7.42 22.78
C LEU A 159 -10.20 -8.05 22.53
N LEU A 160 -10.21 -9.33 22.14
CA LEU A 160 -11.44 -10.07 21.87
C LEU A 160 -12.29 -10.27 23.13
N ILE A 161 -11.67 -10.47 24.30
CA ILE A 161 -12.40 -10.57 25.58
C ILE A 161 -12.98 -9.21 25.99
N LEU A 162 -12.30 -8.11 25.64
CA LEU A 162 -12.74 -6.74 25.92
C LEU A 162 -13.83 -6.26 24.96
N ALA A 163 -13.81 -6.74 23.72
CA ALA A 163 -14.88 -6.62 22.73
C ALA A 163 -16.00 -7.62 23.06
N ASP A 164 -17.25 -7.29 22.76
CA ASP A 164 -18.33 -8.23 23.00
C ASP A 164 -18.18 -9.46 22.07
N ILE A 165 -18.47 -10.66 22.59
CA ILE A 165 -18.26 -11.94 21.91
C ILE A 165 -19.12 -12.03 20.63
N GLN A 166 -20.20 -11.24 20.56
CA GLN A 166 -21.10 -11.17 19.40
C GLN A 166 -20.38 -10.75 18.10
N ASP A 167 -19.25 -10.04 18.19
CA ASP A 167 -18.48 -9.59 17.02
C ASP A 167 -17.38 -10.58 16.58
N PHE A 168 -17.20 -11.72 17.26
CA PHE A 168 -16.11 -12.66 16.99
C PHE A 168 -16.12 -13.22 15.55
N GLU A 169 -17.29 -13.62 15.06
CA GLU A 169 -17.44 -14.17 13.70
C GLU A 169 -17.07 -13.13 12.63
N ILE A 170 -17.46 -11.87 12.86
CA ILE A 170 -17.14 -10.75 11.97
C ILE A 170 -15.62 -10.49 11.97
N ILE A 171 -14.96 -10.59 13.12
CA ILE A 171 -13.51 -10.40 13.26
C ILE A 171 -12.75 -11.54 12.57
N LEU A 172 -13.15 -12.80 12.75
CA LEU A 172 -12.54 -13.95 12.09
C LEU A 172 -12.64 -13.89 10.57
N HIS A 173 -13.75 -13.36 10.04
CA HIS A 173 -13.92 -13.20 8.59
C HIS A 173 -13.03 -12.08 8.01
N ARG A 174 -12.55 -11.15 8.85
CA ARG A 174 -11.57 -10.13 8.44
C ARG A 174 -10.14 -10.64 8.42
N VAL A 175 -9.87 -11.81 9.02
CA VAL A 175 -8.56 -12.44 8.94
C VAL A 175 -8.32 -12.94 7.52
N GLU A 176 -7.20 -12.55 6.93
CA GLU A 176 -6.79 -13.01 5.61
C GLU A 176 -6.19 -14.42 5.67
N TRP A 177 -7.05 -15.44 5.83
CA TRP A 177 -6.63 -16.84 5.92
C TRP A 177 -5.79 -17.31 4.74
N ALA A 178 -6.11 -16.84 3.53
CA ALA A 178 -5.35 -17.14 2.33
C ALA A 178 -3.89 -16.68 2.44
N THR A 179 -3.66 -15.46 2.95
CA THR A 179 -2.33 -14.88 3.15
C THR A 179 -1.54 -15.66 4.20
N LEU A 180 -2.17 -16.04 5.33
CA LEU A 180 -1.52 -16.84 6.37
C LEU A 180 -1.13 -18.24 5.88
N LEU A 181 -2.02 -18.92 5.17
CA LEU A 181 -1.77 -20.25 4.61
C LEU A 181 -0.71 -20.21 3.50
N PHE A 182 -0.67 -19.14 2.71
CA PHE A 182 0.37 -18.90 1.72
C PHE A 182 1.75 -18.80 2.39
N PHE A 183 1.91 -17.97 3.42
CA PHE A 183 3.19 -17.86 4.16
C PHE A 183 3.55 -19.17 4.87
N ALA A 184 2.59 -19.86 5.48
CA ALA A 184 2.85 -21.17 6.09
C ALA A 184 3.37 -22.19 5.05
N SER A 185 2.77 -22.21 3.86
CA SER A 185 3.20 -23.09 2.77
C SER A 185 4.57 -22.71 2.23
N LEU A 186 4.88 -21.40 2.12
CA LEU A 186 6.21 -20.93 1.77
C LEU A 186 7.25 -21.39 2.80
N PHE A 187 6.99 -21.28 4.09
CA PHE A 187 7.92 -21.76 5.12
C PHE A 187 8.16 -23.27 5.05
N VAL A 188 7.11 -24.08 4.82
CA VAL A 188 7.24 -25.53 4.62
C VAL A 188 8.06 -25.85 3.37
N LEU A 189 7.79 -25.16 2.25
CA LEU A 189 8.55 -25.30 1.02
C LEU A 189 10.03 -24.94 1.24
N MET A 190 10.29 -23.87 2.00
CA MET A 190 11.63 -23.40 2.29
C MET A 190 12.42 -24.39 3.14
N GLU A 191 11.79 -24.95 4.18
CA GLU A 191 12.40 -26.00 5.00
C GLU A 191 12.69 -27.26 4.18
N ALA A 192 11.77 -27.66 3.29
CA ALA A 192 12.02 -28.76 2.37
C ALA A 192 13.22 -28.48 1.46
N LEU A 193 13.31 -27.27 0.89
CA LEU A 193 14.42 -26.87 0.02
C LEU A 193 15.77 -26.88 0.76
N ALA A 194 15.77 -26.50 2.03
CA ALA A 194 16.93 -26.57 2.91
C ALA A 194 17.35 -28.02 3.17
N GLN A 195 16.42 -28.92 3.48
CA GLN A 195 16.71 -30.35 3.66
C GLN A 195 17.19 -31.05 2.38
N LEU A 196 16.73 -30.59 1.21
CA LEU A 196 17.24 -31.04 -0.09
C LEU A 196 18.64 -30.48 -0.42
N GLN A 197 19.21 -29.62 0.43
CA GLN A 197 20.52 -28.97 0.24
C GLN A 197 20.66 -28.22 -1.09
N LEU A 198 19.55 -27.71 -1.64
CA LEU A 198 19.59 -27.02 -2.92
C LEU A 198 20.42 -25.73 -2.84
N ILE A 199 20.30 -25.02 -1.71
CA ILE A 199 21.05 -23.77 -1.46
C ILE A 199 22.55 -24.07 -1.34
N ASP A 200 22.92 -25.11 -0.59
CA ASP A 200 24.31 -25.58 -0.48
C ASP A 200 24.89 -25.96 -1.84
N TYR A 201 24.10 -26.64 -2.67
CA TYR A 201 24.49 -27.03 -4.02
C TYR A 201 24.74 -25.80 -4.91
N ILE A 202 23.85 -24.80 -4.89
CA ILE A 202 24.01 -23.55 -5.65
C ILE A 202 25.25 -22.79 -5.16
N GLY A 203 25.47 -22.73 -3.85
CA GLY A 203 26.66 -22.12 -3.24
C GLY A 203 27.96 -22.81 -3.67
N ALA A 204 27.99 -24.14 -3.63
CA ALA A 204 29.14 -24.93 -4.06
C ALA A 204 29.46 -24.74 -5.56
N GLN A 205 28.45 -24.70 -6.41
CA GLN A 205 28.64 -24.44 -7.85
C GLN A 205 29.15 -23.02 -8.10
N THR A 206 28.61 -22.04 -7.39
CA THR A 206 29.07 -20.64 -7.49
C THR A 206 30.53 -20.53 -7.04
N ALA A 207 30.91 -21.19 -5.95
CA ALA A 207 32.28 -21.24 -5.47
C ALA A 207 33.24 -21.94 -6.46
N ALA A 208 32.79 -23.01 -7.12
CA ALA A 208 33.57 -23.70 -8.15
C ALA A 208 33.82 -22.79 -9.36
N LEU A 209 32.81 -22.03 -9.81
CA LEU A 209 32.95 -21.05 -10.89
C LEU A 209 33.93 -19.93 -10.53
N ILE A 210 33.88 -19.42 -9.29
CA ILE A 210 34.84 -18.41 -8.80
C ILE A 210 36.27 -18.97 -8.78
N LYS A 211 36.44 -20.23 -8.38
CA LYS A 211 37.77 -20.88 -8.34
C LYS A 211 38.34 -21.14 -9.74
N ALA A 212 37.50 -21.29 -10.77
CA ALA A 212 37.96 -21.47 -12.15
C ALA A 212 38.57 -20.20 -12.78
N VAL A 213 38.37 -19.03 -12.16
CA VAL A 213 38.86 -17.73 -12.65
C VAL A 213 40.32 -17.47 -12.20
N PRO A 214 41.16 -16.84 -13.04
CA PRO A 214 42.51 -16.41 -12.68
C PRO A 214 42.57 -15.49 -11.45
N GLU A 215 43.63 -15.62 -10.64
CA GLU A 215 43.72 -14.94 -9.33
C GLU A 215 43.63 -13.41 -9.38
N GLY A 216 44.08 -12.78 -10.49
CA GLY A 216 44.05 -11.33 -10.65
C GLY A 216 42.64 -10.72 -10.76
N GLU A 217 41.66 -11.48 -11.24
CA GLU A 217 40.27 -11.01 -11.44
C GLU A 217 39.26 -11.72 -10.52
N ARG A 218 39.73 -12.74 -9.77
CA ARG A 218 38.89 -13.60 -8.93
C ARG A 218 38.07 -12.82 -7.91
N LEU A 219 38.61 -11.77 -7.29
CA LEU A 219 37.90 -10.96 -6.29
C LEU A 219 36.70 -10.22 -6.91
N ALA A 220 36.90 -9.55 -8.04
CA ALA A 220 35.85 -8.79 -8.71
C ALA A 220 34.73 -9.73 -9.20
N ILE A 221 35.10 -10.86 -9.79
CA ILE A 221 34.15 -11.86 -10.28
C ILE A 221 33.42 -12.55 -9.12
N ALA A 222 34.09 -12.80 -7.99
CA ALA A 222 33.45 -13.33 -6.78
C ALA A 222 32.36 -12.39 -6.26
N ILE A 223 32.64 -11.08 -6.15
CA ILE A 223 31.66 -10.09 -5.68
C ILE A 223 30.46 -10.05 -6.64
N ILE A 224 30.70 -10.02 -7.95
CA ILE A 224 29.64 -9.99 -8.96
C ILE A 224 28.78 -11.26 -8.89
N LEU A 225 29.41 -12.44 -8.87
CA LEU A 225 28.70 -13.72 -8.83
C LEU A 225 27.91 -13.89 -7.53
N VAL A 226 28.53 -13.63 -6.38
CA VAL A 226 27.84 -13.72 -5.09
C VAL A 226 26.65 -12.75 -5.06
N MET A 227 26.82 -11.51 -5.50
CA MET A 227 25.74 -10.52 -5.51
C MET A 227 24.57 -10.96 -6.41
N TRP A 228 24.84 -11.36 -7.66
CA TRP A 228 23.79 -11.71 -8.61
C TRP A 228 23.13 -13.04 -8.30
N VAL A 229 23.89 -14.07 -7.91
CA VAL A 229 23.33 -15.36 -7.53
C VAL A 229 22.50 -15.21 -6.25
N SER A 230 22.97 -14.41 -5.28
CA SER A 230 22.19 -14.15 -4.05
C SER A 230 20.92 -13.37 -4.33
N ALA A 231 20.97 -12.35 -5.21
CA ALA A 231 19.79 -11.57 -5.58
C ALA A 231 18.74 -12.44 -6.29
N LEU A 232 19.18 -13.32 -7.20
CA LEU A 232 18.27 -14.24 -7.87
C LEU A 232 17.70 -15.28 -6.91
N ALA A 233 18.53 -15.86 -6.04
CA ALA A 233 18.09 -16.82 -5.03
C ALA A 233 17.09 -16.17 -4.05
N SER A 234 17.40 -14.99 -3.53
CA SER A 234 16.53 -14.18 -2.66
C SER A 234 15.25 -13.69 -3.35
N SER A 235 15.20 -13.62 -4.68
CA SER A 235 13.95 -13.30 -5.39
C SER A 235 12.95 -14.47 -5.39
N LEU A 236 13.44 -15.70 -5.28
CA LEU A 236 12.66 -16.93 -5.30
C LEU A 236 12.44 -17.52 -3.91
N ILE A 237 13.37 -17.24 -3.00
CA ILE A 237 13.41 -17.71 -1.62
C ILE A 237 13.14 -16.53 -0.69
N ASP A 238 12.24 -16.69 0.28
CA ASP A 238 12.02 -15.65 1.30
C ASP A 238 13.33 -15.24 1.99
N ASN A 239 13.45 -13.95 2.29
CA ASN A 239 14.68 -13.36 2.84
C ASN A 239 15.10 -13.94 4.20
N ILE A 240 14.15 -14.45 4.99
CA ILE A 240 14.38 -15.01 6.32
C ILE A 240 15.17 -16.33 6.23
N PRO A 241 14.71 -17.36 5.50
CA PRO A 241 15.47 -18.59 5.33
C PRO A 241 16.74 -18.41 4.49
N PHE A 242 16.74 -17.55 3.46
CA PHE A 242 17.96 -17.28 2.67
C PHE A 242 19.13 -16.80 3.54
N THR A 243 18.86 -15.88 4.46
CA THR A 243 19.87 -15.31 5.36
C THR A 243 20.34 -16.30 6.43
N ALA A 244 19.51 -17.28 6.80
CA ALA A 244 19.90 -18.30 7.76
C ALA A 244 20.88 -19.34 7.17
N THR A 245 20.87 -19.52 5.85
CA THR A 245 21.66 -20.55 5.15
C THR A 245 22.98 -20.05 4.55
N MET A 246 23.15 -18.74 4.37
CA MET A 246 24.30 -18.14 3.67
C MET A 246 25.34 -17.57 4.64
#